data_AF-A0A973ELP3-F1
#
_entry.id   AF-A0A973ELP3-F1
#
_cell.length_a   1.000
_cell.length_b   1.000
_cell.length_c   1.000
_cell.angle_alpha   90.00
_cell.angle_beta   90.00
_cell.angle_gamma   90.00
#
_symmetry.space_group_name_H-M   'P 1'
#
loop_
_entity.id
_entity.type
_entity.pdbx_description
1 polymer ?
#
loop_
_entity_poly.entity_id
_entity_poly.type
_entity_poly.pdbx_seq_one_letter_code
_entity_poly.pdbx_strand_id
1 'polypeptide(L)'
;MFVRKPFIKYALYGIVLVFAFIGFILTGAYFAVKLHITDDPGGVDYNDRMFKEISDKQKLYDPNDPKNKQLFDDKRPIQYLIISLLGKFYPYNANVIFEASKHAENPVVLEQMIAAAELRMPKNSPYFELKRELLNSYNKNYPKDTLKSVYPWMNISEWNDLKEAIKKDKKIIDSASKVAGVEPRLVVCCLIGEQIRLFNSKREIYKRYIGPLKVLSVESQFSLGITGIKDFTARAIEQNLKDSSSIYYLGPKYKHLLDFQSENPDTERYYRLVNYRNHYYQYLYTALYLHQVQKQWKRANYDISNRPEILVTLYNVGFAFSKPKPNPEVGGSHINIHGKIYTFGAIGFDFYYSGELAQEFPFYLRKFED
;
A
#
# COMPACT_ATOMS: atom_id res chain seq x y z
N MET A 1 -60.46 59.91 -48.52
CA MET A 1 -60.37 58.46 -48.23
C MET A 1 -59.01 57.96 -48.74
N PHE A 2 -58.21 57.34 -47.86
CA PHE A 2 -56.88 56.72 -48.07
C PHE A 2 -55.65 57.60 -48.39
N VAL A 3 -54.91 57.91 -47.33
CA VAL A 3 -53.53 58.43 -47.31
C VAL A 3 -52.57 57.35 -47.82
N ARG A 4 -51.98 57.51 -49.01
CA ARG A 4 -50.84 56.69 -49.47
C ARG A 4 -49.57 57.18 -48.77
N LYS A 5 -49.20 56.57 -47.64
CA LYS A 5 -47.95 56.88 -46.92
C LYS A 5 -46.76 56.17 -47.62
N PRO A 6 -45.84 56.90 -48.30
CA PRO A 6 -44.66 56.30 -48.94
C PRO A 6 -43.74 55.59 -47.94
N PHE A 7 -43.82 55.96 -46.65
CA PHE A 7 -43.09 55.38 -45.54
C PHE A 7 -43.29 53.86 -45.38
N ILE A 8 -44.52 53.37 -45.57
CA ILE A 8 -44.83 51.93 -45.46
C ILE A 8 -44.12 51.14 -46.55
N LYS A 9 -44.02 51.70 -47.77
CA LYS A 9 -43.37 51.06 -48.92
C LYS A 9 -41.87 50.93 -48.69
N TYR A 10 -41.21 51.98 -48.19
CA TYR A 10 -39.78 51.94 -47.87
C TYR A 10 -39.45 51.05 -46.66
N ALA A 11 -40.32 51.02 -45.64
CA ALA A 11 -40.18 50.09 -44.52
C ALA A 11 -40.30 48.62 -44.97
N LEU A 12 -41.24 48.32 -45.87
CA LEU A 12 -41.41 46.97 -46.43
C LEU A 12 -40.20 46.54 -47.27
N TYR A 13 -39.67 47.44 -48.12
CA TYR A 13 -38.44 47.16 -48.86
C TYR A 13 -37.23 46.95 -47.96
N GLY A 14 -37.12 47.71 -46.87
CA GLY A 14 -36.08 47.53 -45.86
C GLY A 14 -36.15 46.15 -45.19
N ILE A 15 -37.36 45.72 -44.79
CA ILE A 15 -37.57 44.39 -44.19
C ILE A 15 -37.23 43.28 -45.20
N VAL A 16 -37.65 43.41 -46.45
CA VAL A 16 -37.35 42.42 -47.51
C VAL A 16 -35.84 42.34 -47.77
N LEU A 17 -35.14 43.48 -47.80
CA LEU A 17 -33.68 43.52 -47.95
C LEU A 17 -32.96 42.84 -46.78
N VAL A 18 -33.39 43.10 -45.54
CA VAL A 18 -32.82 42.45 -44.35
C VAL A 18 -33.07 40.94 -44.38
N PHE A 19 -34.28 40.49 -44.72
CA PHE A 19 -34.59 39.07 -44.85
C PHE A 19 -33.81 38.39 -45.98
N ALA A 20 -33.67 39.06 -47.14
CA ALA A 20 -32.89 38.55 -48.26
C ALA A 20 -31.39 38.45 -47.90
N PHE A 21 -30.86 39.43 -47.16
CA PHE A 21 -29.47 39.43 -46.70
C PHE A 21 -29.20 38.30 -45.69
N ILE A 22 -30.09 38.11 -44.71
CA ILE A 22 -30.02 36.98 -43.77
C ILE A 22 -30.12 35.65 -44.53
N GLY A 23 -31.06 35.54 -45.46
CA GLY A 23 -31.20 34.36 -46.32
C GLY A 23 -29.95 34.06 -47.13
N PHE A 24 -29.30 35.08 -47.70
CA PHE A 24 -28.05 34.94 -48.43
C PHE A 24 -26.91 34.44 -47.54
N ILE A 25 -26.75 35.00 -46.33
CA ILE A 25 -25.73 34.55 -45.36
C ILE A 25 -25.99 33.09 -44.94
N LEU A 26 -27.23 32.74 -44.58
CA LEU A 26 -27.56 31.37 -44.15
C LEU A 26 -27.39 30.36 -45.28
N THR A 27 -27.76 30.72 -46.50
CA THR A 27 -27.60 29.86 -47.68
C THR A 27 -26.11 29.71 -48.02
N GLY A 28 -25.34 30.79 -47.96
CA GLY A 28 -23.88 30.77 -48.11
C GLY A 28 -23.18 29.91 -47.06
N ALA A 29 -23.59 30.02 -45.80
CA ALA A 29 -23.09 29.18 -44.71
C ALA A 29 -23.47 27.70 -44.91
N TYR A 30 -24.71 27.41 -45.33
CA TYR A 30 -25.16 26.06 -45.66
C TYR A 30 -24.32 25.44 -46.79
N PHE A 31 -24.03 26.20 -47.85
CA PHE A 31 -23.17 25.72 -48.93
C PHE A 31 -21.70 25.61 -48.50
N ALA A 32 -21.19 26.50 -47.66
CA ALA A 32 -19.83 26.42 -47.12
C ALA A 32 -19.63 25.13 -46.29
N VAL A 33 -20.62 24.74 -45.48
CA VAL A 33 -20.61 23.49 -44.72
C VAL A 33 -20.85 22.28 -45.64
N LYS A 34 -21.83 22.33 -46.55
CA LYS A 34 -22.18 21.22 -47.45
C LYS A 34 -21.08 20.89 -48.47
N LEU A 35 -20.33 21.90 -48.91
CA LEU A 35 -19.22 21.75 -49.83
C LEU A 35 -17.89 21.55 -49.11
N HIS A 36 -17.91 21.36 -47.78
CA HIS A 36 -16.71 21.12 -46.97
C HIS A 36 -15.64 22.23 -47.15
N ILE A 37 -16.06 23.47 -47.45
CA ILE A 37 -15.16 24.61 -47.69
C ILE A 37 -14.53 25.09 -46.38
N THR A 38 -15.21 24.87 -45.25
CA THR A 38 -14.73 25.18 -43.90
C THR A 38 -14.10 23.99 -43.19
N ASP A 39 -13.95 22.85 -43.88
CA ASP A 39 -13.32 21.69 -43.26
C ASP A 39 -11.84 21.99 -43.04
N ASP A 40 -11.41 21.85 -41.80
CA ASP A 40 -9.99 21.86 -41.46
C ASP A 40 -9.37 20.60 -42.10
N PRO A 41 -8.40 20.71 -43.03
CA PRO A 41 -7.78 19.55 -43.66
C PRO A 41 -7.03 18.67 -42.66
N GLY A 42 -6.89 19.12 -41.40
CA GLY A 42 -6.17 18.43 -40.36
C GLY A 42 -4.65 18.60 -40.54
N GLY A 43 -3.95 18.76 -39.43
CA GLY A 43 -2.49 18.79 -39.42
C GLY A 43 -1.90 17.41 -39.15
N VAL A 44 -0.75 17.11 -39.78
CA VAL A 44 0.09 15.97 -39.38
C VAL A 44 1.12 16.47 -38.37
N ASP A 45 1.21 15.80 -37.21
CA ASP A 45 2.16 16.19 -36.15
C ASP A 45 3.61 15.92 -36.58
N TYR A 46 4.53 16.82 -36.23
CA TYR A 46 5.96 16.69 -36.55
C TYR A 46 6.60 15.42 -35.94
N ASN A 47 5.98 14.83 -34.92
CA ASN A 47 6.42 13.60 -34.27
C ASN A 47 5.66 12.34 -34.75
N ASP A 48 4.88 12.39 -35.82
CA ASP A 48 4.08 11.24 -36.30
C ASP A 48 4.91 9.94 -36.38
N ARG A 49 6.15 10.03 -36.87
CA ARG A 49 7.10 8.90 -36.89
C ARG A 49 7.38 8.33 -35.50
N MET A 50 7.63 9.19 -34.51
CA MET A 50 7.87 8.75 -33.13
C MET A 50 6.61 8.13 -32.53
N PHE A 51 5.42 8.68 -32.81
CA PHE A 51 4.16 8.08 -32.35
C PHE A 51 3.97 6.67 -32.92
N LYS A 52 4.30 6.47 -34.20
CA LYS A 52 4.27 5.15 -34.84
C LYS A 52 5.26 4.17 -34.20
N GLU A 53 6.51 4.60 -33.97
CA GLU A 53 7.52 3.76 -33.30
C GLU A 53 7.10 3.35 -31.87
N ILE A 54 6.48 4.27 -31.12
CA ILE A 54 5.94 4.01 -29.78
C ILE A 54 4.78 3.00 -29.84
N SER A 55 3.90 3.12 -30.84
CA SER A 55 2.75 2.23 -31.03
C SER A 55 3.16 0.82 -31.49
N ASP A 56 4.11 0.71 -32.41
CA ASP A 56 4.51 -0.59 -32.96
C ASP A 56 5.17 -1.50 -31.90
N LYS A 57 5.83 -0.93 -30.89
CA LYS A 57 6.35 -1.69 -29.73
C LYS A 57 5.25 -2.39 -28.93
N GLN A 58 4.03 -1.85 -28.91
CA GLN A 58 2.91 -2.44 -28.16
C GLN A 58 2.32 -3.66 -28.86
N LYS A 59 2.32 -3.68 -30.20
CA LYS A 59 1.76 -4.78 -31.00
C LYS A 59 2.54 -6.09 -30.83
N LEU A 60 3.78 -6.02 -30.34
CA LEU A 60 4.64 -7.17 -30.07
C LEU A 60 4.37 -7.81 -28.69
N TYR A 61 3.51 -7.22 -27.87
CA TYR A 61 3.22 -7.70 -26.53
C TYR A 61 2.01 -8.65 -26.52
N ASP A 62 2.25 -9.90 -26.16
CA ASP A 62 1.21 -10.88 -25.79
C ASP A 62 1.31 -11.16 -24.28
N PRO A 63 0.28 -10.85 -23.47
CA PRO A 63 0.28 -11.07 -22.03
C PRO A 63 0.32 -12.56 -21.64
N ASN A 64 -0.03 -13.48 -22.54
CA ASN A 64 -0.06 -14.92 -22.27
C ASN A 64 1.28 -15.62 -22.58
N ASP A 65 2.23 -14.93 -23.21
CA ASP A 65 3.56 -15.49 -23.49
C ASP A 65 4.46 -15.38 -22.24
N PRO A 66 4.94 -16.50 -21.66
CA PRO A 66 5.86 -16.50 -20.53
C PRO A 66 7.15 -15.69 -20.78
N LYS A 67 7.62 -15.59 -22.03
CA LYS A 67 8.79 -14.78 -22.39
C LYS A 67 8.55 -13.28 -22.18
N ASN A 68 7.33 -12.81 -22.43
CA ASN A 68 6.95 -11.41 -22.20
C ASN A 68 6.85 -11.09 -20.70
N LYS A 69 6.45 -12.07 -19.88
CA LYS A 69 6.45 -11.95 -18.41
C LYS A 69 7.86 -11.94 -17.80
N GLN A 70 8.83 -12.62 -18.41
CA GLN A 70 10.22 -12.54 -17.98
C GLN A 70 10.87 -11.21 -18.41
N LEU A 71 10.59 -10.77 -19.63
CA LEU A 71 10.99 -9.45 -20.14
C LEU A 71 10.50 -8.30 -19.25
N PHE A 72 9.32 -8.46 -18.64
CA PHE A 72 8.73 -7.52 -17.67
C PHE A 72 9.58 -7.37 -16.40
N ASP A 73 10.06 -8.47 -15.83
CA ASP A 73 10.86 -8.44 -14.60
C ASP A 73 12.25 -7.84 -14.87
N ASP A 74 12.82 -8.08 -16.05
CA ASP A 74 14.16 -7.60 -16.42
C ASP A 74 14.21 -6.11 -16.76
N LYS A 75 13.14 -5.56 -17.35
CA LYS A 75 13.07 -4.15 -17.78
C LYS A 75 12.58 -3.19 -16.70
N ARG A 76 11.77 -3.64 -15.74
CA ARG A 76 11.21 -2.76 -14.71
C ARG A 76 12.26 -2.00 -13.88
N PRO A 77 13.39 -2.61 -13.45
CA PRO A 77 14.38 -1.90 -12.67
C PRO A 77 14.96 -0.68 -13.40
N ILE A 78 15.32 -0.83 -14.69
CA ILE A 78 15.84 0.31 -15.47
C ILE A 78 14.76 1.36 -15.74
N GLN A 79 13.50 0.97 -15.91
CA GLN A 79 12.40 1.92 -16.05
C GLN A 79 12.23 2.76 -14.78
N TYR A 80 12.31 2.16 -13.58
CA TYR A 80 12.27 2.91 -12.33
C TYR A 80 13.44 3.87 -12.16
N LEU A 81 14.64 3.49 -12.62
CA LEU A 81 15.79 4.39 -12.63
C LEU A 81 15.56 5.57 -13.59
N ILE A 82 15.00 5.32 -14.78
CA ILE A 82 14.67 6.39 -15.74
C ILE A 82 13.58 7.31 -15.19
N ILE A 83 12.55 6.78 -14.51
CA ILE A 83 11.52 7.60 -13.85
C ILE A 83 12.12 8.43 -12.73
N SER A 84 13.05 7.87 -11.96
CA SER A 84 13.79 8.60 -10.92
C SER A 84 14.62 9.73 -11.51
N LEU A 85 15.30 9.47 -12.64
CA LEU A 85 16.01 10.50 -13.40
C LEU A 85 15.06 11.56 -13.93
N LEU A 86 13.91 11.17 -14.49
CA LEU A 86 12.86 12.09 -14.92
C LEU A 86 12.43 12.98 -13.75
N GLY A 87 12.31 12.42 -12.54
CA GLY A 87 11.91 13.14 -11.33
C GLY A 87 12.88 14.25 -10.92
N LYS A 88 14.16 14.14 -11.30
CA LYS A 88 15.17 15.20 -11.11
C LYS A 88 14.85 16.48 -11.92
N PHE A 89 14.20 16.33 -13.08
CA PHE A 89 13.90 17.45 -13.98
C PHE A 89 12.42 17.83 -13.98
N TYR A 90 11.53 16.84 -13.91
CA TYR A 90 10.08 16.97 -13.99
C TYR A 90 9.41 16.10 -12.91
N PRO A 91 9.50 16.50 -11.62
CA PRO A 91 9.04 15.68 -10.49
C PRO A 91 7.55 15.34 -10.57
N TYR A 92 6.72 16.27 -11.05
CA TYR A 92 5.29 16.03 -11.24
C TYR A 92 5.02 14.86 -12.20
N ASN A 93 5.61 14.89 -13.41
CA ASN A 93 5.42 13.85 -14.42
C ASN A 93 5.99 12.51 -13.97
N ALA A 94 7.16 12.51 -13.32
CA ALA A 94 7.73 11.29 -12.77
C ALA A 94 6.81 10.64 -11.74
N ASN A 95 6.20 11.42 -10.84
CA ASN A 95 5.27 10.91 -9.85
C ASN A 95 4.00 10.34 -10.49
N VAL A 96 3.40 11.06 -11.45
CA VAL A 96 2.20 10.57 -12.17
C VAL A 96 2.49 9.27 -12.92
N ILE A 97 3.63 9.18 -13.61
CA ILE A 97 4.04 7.97 -14.35
C ILE A 97 4.35 6.82 -13.38
N PHE A 98 5.02 7.09 -12.27
CA PHE A 98 5.32 6.09 -11.25
C PHE A 98 4.04 5.51 -10.64
N GLU A 99 3.08 6.34 -10.26
CA GLU A 99 1.79 5.87 -9.74
C GLU A 99 1.01 5.07 -10.79
N ALA A 100 0.96 5.55 -12.04
CA ALA A 100 0.32 4.82 -13.13
C ALA A 100 0.97 3.45 -13.39
N SER A 101 2.29 3.33 -13.22
CA SER A 101 3.02 2.08 -13.42
C SER A 101 2.58 0.95 -12.48
N LYS A 102 2.04 1.28 -11.29
CA LYS A 102 1.53 0.30 -10.32
C LYS A 102 0.27 -0.41 -10.81
N HIS A 103 -0.42 0.17 -11.78
CA HIS A 103 -1.65 -0.35 -12.37
C HIS A 103 -1.47 -0.86 -13.80
N ALA A 104 -0.28 -0.68 -14.39
CA ALA A 104 0.02 -1.10 -15.75
C ALA A 104 0.43 -2.58 -15.77
N GLU A 105 -0.42 -3.43 -16.32
CA GLU A 105 -0.10 -4.86 -16.55
C GLU A 105 0.91 -5.04 -17.70
N ASN A 106 0.96 -4.08 -18.63
CA ASN A 106 1.85 -4.11 -19.79
C ASN A 106 3.09 -3.21 -19.57
N PRO A 107 4.33 -3.74 -19.54
CA PRO A 107 5.56 -2.95 -19.37
C PRO A 107 5.83 -1.95 -20.49
N VAL A 108 5.34 -2.22 -21.70
CA VAL A 108 5.52 -1.33 -22.85
C VAL A 108 4.85 0.00 -22.56
N VAL A 109 3.71 -0.01 -21.87
CA VAL A 109 2.99 1.21 -21.48
C VAL A 109 3.89 2.13 -20.65
N LEU A 110 4.71 1.59 -19.75
CA LEU A 110 5.63 2.42 -18.98
C LEU A 110 6.74 3.03 -19.84
N GLU A 111 7.28 2.28 -20.81
CA GLU A 111 8.21 2.83 -21.80
C GLU A 111 7.55 3.94 -22.64
N GLN A 112 6.29 3.77 -23.02
CA GLN A 112 5.52 4.75 -23.79
C GLN A 112 5.24 6.01 -22.97
N MET A 113 4.89 5.87 -21.69
CA MET A 113 4.70 7.00 -20.77
C MET A 113 5.99 7.81 -20.62
N ILE A 114 7.12 7.14 -20.44
CA ILE A 114 8.44 7.78 -20.40
C ILE A 114 8.74 8.47 -21.74
N ALA A 115 8.57 7.78 -22.86
CA ALA A 115 8.84 8.33 -24.20
C ALA A 115 7.97 9.55 -24.52
N ALA A 116 6.69 9.53 -24.10
CA ALA A 116 5.78 10.66 -24.27
C ALA A 116 6.25 11.89 -23.47
N ALA A 117 6.79 11.70 -22.27
CA ALA A 117 7.40 12.78 -21.50
C ALA A 117 8.68 13.31 -22.17
N GLU A 118 9.55 12.41 -22.63
CA GLU A 118 10.82 12.75 -23.29
C GLU A 118 10.62 13.53 -24.59
N LEU A 119 9.57 13.20 -25.35
CA LEU A 119 9.22 13.88 -26.60
C LEU A 119 8.88 15.35 -26.42
N ARG A 120 8.49 15.76 -25.21
CA ARG A 120 8.20 17.17 -24.88
C ARG A 120 9.43 17.93 -24.38
N MET A 121 10.58 17.27 -24.22
CA MET A 121 11.80 17.91 -23.74
C MET A 121 12.63 18.53 -24.87
N PRO A 122 13.35 19.62 -24.60
CA PRO A 122 14.37 20.13 -25.52
C PRO A 122 15.44 19.07 -25.81
N LYS A 123 15.85 18.91 -27.06
CA LYS A 123 16.86 17.90 -27.46
C LYS A 123 18.22 18.08 -26.78
N ASN A 124 18.57 19.31 -26.40
CA ASN A 124 19.79 19.66 -25.66
C ASN A 124 19.61 19.58 -24.13
N SER A 125 18.51 19.01 -23.64
CA SER A 125 18.30 18.82 -22.20
C SER A 125 19.40 17.95 -21.60
N PRO A 126 20.01 18.36 -20.47
CA PRO A 126 20.97 17.52 -19.73
C PRO A 126 20.41 16.15 -19.33
N TYR A 127 19.08 16.01 -19.32
CA TYR A 127 18.39 14.74 -19.12
C TYR A 127 18.91 13.62 -20.03
N PHE A 128 19.08 13.89 -21.33
CA PHE A 128 19.45 12.84 -22.29
C PHE A 128 20.88 12.35 -22.10
N GLU A 129 21.79 13.24 -21.69
CA GLU A 129 23.16 12.89 -21.33
C GLU A 129 23.19 12.02 -20.07
N LEU A 130 22.51 12.44 -19.00
CA LEU A 130 22.42 11.65 -17.76
C LEU A 130 21.73 10.30 -17.99
N LYS A 131 20.73 10.23 -18.86
CA LYS A 131 20.07 8.97 -19.23
C LYS A 131 21.04 8.02 -19.91
N ARG A 132 21.88 8.53 -20.81
CA ARG A 132 22.92 7.73 -21.48
C ARG A 132 23.96 7.22 -20.48
N GLU A 133 24.42 8.05 -19.55
CA GLU A 133 25.33 7.64 -18.48
C GLU A 133 24.71 6.56 -17.57
N LEU A 134 23.44 6.76 -17.18
CA LEU A 134 22.68 5.79 -16.41
C LEU A 134 22.61 4.43 -17.10
N LEU A 135 22.26 4.40 -18.39
CA LEU A 135 22.17 3.17 -19.17
C LEU A 135 23.54 2.48 -19.30
N ASN A 136 24.61 3.25 -19.53
CA ASN A 136 25.97 2.73 -19.57
C ASN A 136 26.39 2.10 -18.23
N SER A 137 25.97 2.70 -17.11
CA SER A 137 26.23 2.17 -15.78
C SER A 137 25.40 0.92 -15.48
N TYR A 138 24.10 0.93 -15.81
CA TYR A 138 23.18 -0.17 -15.56
C TYR A 138 23.54 -1.44 -16.34
N ASN A 139 24.02 -1.29 -17.57
CA ASN A 139 24.42 -2.42 -18.42
C ASN A 139 25.74 -3.09 -17.99
N LYS A 140 26.41 -2.59 -16.95
CA LYS A 140 27.57 -3.28 -16.37
C LYS A 140 27.11 -4.53 -15.64
N ASN A 141 27.82 -5.64 -15.88
CA ASN A 141 27.50 -6.91 -15.23
C ASN A 141 27.97 -6.90 -13.77
N TYR A 142 27.03 -7.14 -12.87
CA TYR A 142 27.30 -7.42 -11.46
C TYR A 142 26.71 -8.78 -11.11
N PRO A 143 27.39 -9.59 -10.27
CA PRO A 143 26.83 -10.84 -9.79
C PRO A 143 25.54 -10.55 -9.00
N LYS A 144 24.43 -11.15 -9.44
CA LYS A 144 23.17 -11.09 -8.71
C LYS A 144 23.21 -12.09 -7.56
N ASP A 145 22.63 -11.72 -6.42
CA ASP A 145 22.35 -12.69 -5.36
C ASP A 145 21.35 -13.74 -5.88
N THR A 146 21.42 -14.95 -5.31
CA THR A 146 20.49 -16.05 -5.58
C THR A 146 19.24 -15.98 -4.70
N LEU A 147 19.28 -15.21 -3.61
CA LEU A 147 18.15 -15.00 -2.72
C LEU A 147 17.10 -14.07 -3.33
N LYS A 148 15.81 -14.38 -3.11
CA LYS A 148 14.70 -13.55 -3.59
C LYS A 148 14.52 -12.27 -2.78
N SER A 149 14.81 -12.34 -1.49
CA SER A 149 14.72 -11.24 -0.54
C SER A 149 16.05 -11.05 0.18
N VAL A 150 16.42 -9.79 0.43
CA VAL A 150 17.55 -9.44 1.29
C VAL A 150 17.32 -9.84 2.76
N TYR A 151 16.05 -10.06 3.15
CA TYR A 151 15.67 -10.57 4.46
C TYR A 151 15.67 -12.10 4.45
N PRO A 152 16.65 -12.79 5.05
CA PRO A 152 16.81 -14.23 4.82
C PRO A 152 15.62 -15.07 5.30
N TRP A 153 14.96 -14.66 6.38
CA TRP A 153 13.79 -15.35 6.90
C TRP A 153 12.57 -15.26 5.97
N MET A 154 12.52 -14.29 5.05
CA MET A 154 11.45 -14.20 4.03
C MET A 154 11.68 -15.15 2.85
N ASN A 155 12.85 -15.81 2.76
CA ASN A 155 13.15 -16.76 1.68
C ASN A 155 12.72 -18.20 2.01
N ILE A 156 12.22 -18.47 3.22
CA ILE A 156 11.79 -19.82 3.63
C ILE A 156 10.38 -20.13 3.10
N SER A 157 10.06 -21.40 2.90
CA SER A 157 8.74 -21.85 2.45
C SER A 157 7.61 -21.43 3.40
N GLU A 158 7.89 -21.51 4.70
CA GLU A 158 7.00 -21.22 5.82
C GLU A 158 6.44 -19.79 5.74
N TRP A 159 7.23 -18.85 5.20
CA TRP A 159 6.80 -17.47 5.01
C TRP A 159 5.68 -17.34 3.97
N ASN A 160 5.73 -18.11 2.88
CA ASN A 160 4.71 -18.01 1.83
C ASN A 160 3.34 -18.49 2.34
N ASP A 161 3.32 -19.58 3.10
CA ASP A 161 2.09 -20.09 3.71
C ASP A 161 1.56 -19.13 4.79
N LEU A 162 2.47 -18.56 5.60
CA LEU A 162 2.11 -17.56 6.60
C LEU A 162 1.46 -16.33 5.95
N LYS A 163 2.01 -15.83 4.83
CA LYS A 163 1.42 -14.70 4.11
C LYS A 163 -0.01 -14.99 3.68
N GLU A 164 -0.28 -16.16 3.12
CA GLU A 164 -1.64 -16.52 2.72
C GLU A 164 -2.59 -16.63 3.91
N ALA A 165 -2.13 -17.19 5.04
CA ALA A 165 -2.90 -17.25 6.28
C ALA A 165 -3.24 -15.84 6.82
N ILE A 166 -2.28 -14.93 6.84
CA ILE A 166 -2.49 -13.53 7.29
C ILE A 166 -3.48 -12.81 6.36
N LYS A 167 -3.38 -13.01 5.04
CA LYS A 167 -4.30 -12.39 4.07
C LYS A 167 -5.75 -12.82 4.28
N LYS A 168 -5.99 -14.09 4.64
CA LYS A 168 -7.34 -14.59 4.98
C LYS A 168 -7.94 -13.84 6.17
N ASP A 169 -7.11 -13.46 7.13
CA ASP A 169 -7.52 -12.76 8.36
C ASP A 169 -7.58 -11.24 8.22
N LYS A 170 -7.25 -10.67 7.05
CA LYS A 170 -7.17 -9.22 6.83
C LYS A 170 -8.36 -8.45 7.42
N LYS A 171 -9.60 -8.87 7.11
CA LYS A 171 -10.81 -8.18 7.59
C LYS A 171 -10.92 -8.18 9.11
N ILE A 172 -10.50 -9.28 9.75
CA ILE A 172 -10.55 -9.44 11.20
C ILE A 172 -9.47 -8.57 11.85
N ILE A 173 -8.25 -8.58 11.30
CA ILE A 173 -7.13 -7.74 11.74
C ILE A 173 -7.53 -6.26 11.63
N ASP A 174 -8.04 -5.82 10.48
CA ASP A 174 -8.47 -4.44 10.26
C ASP A 174 -9.55 -4.03 11.25
N SER A 175 -10.54 -4.91 11.49
CA SER A 175 -11.63 -4.64 12.42
C SER A 175 -11.13 -4.47 13.87
N ALA A 176 -10.32 -5.40 14.36
CA ALA A 176 -9.76 -5.35 15.70
C ALA A 176 -8.83 -4.13 15.90
N SER A 177 -7.99 -3.85 14.90
CA SER A 177 -7.04 -2.73 14.93
C SER A 177 -7.77 -1.39 14.90
N LYS A 178 -8.83 -1.27 14.09
CA LYS A 178 -9.67 -0.06 14.02
C LYS A 178 -10.32 0.27 15.36
N VAL A 179 -10.94 -0.72 16.03
CA VAL A 179 -11.59 -0.44 17.33
C VAL A 179 -10.58 -0.15 18.43
N ALA A 180 -9.39 -0.75 18.36
CA ALA A 180 -8.29 -0.47 19.27
C ALA A 180 -7.55 0.85 18.97
N GLY A 181 -7.80 1.47 17.82
CA GLY A 181 -7.11 2.69 17.38
C GLY A 181 -5.63 2.46 17.10
N VAL A 182 -5.26 1.33 16.51
CA VAL A 182 -3.86 0.96 16.18
C VAL A 182 -3.74 0.63 14.70
N GLU A 183 -2.60 0.93 14.10
CA GLU A 183 -2.27 0.51 12.74
C GLU A 183 -2.26 -1.03 12.61
N PRO A 184 -3.04 -1.62 11.69
CA PRO A 184 -3.07 -3.08 11.47
C PRO A 184 -1.70 -3.71 11.26
N ARG A 185 -0.80 -3.02 10.55
CA ARG A 185 0.56 -3.50 10.25
C ARG A 185 1.36 -3.79 11.52
N LEU A 186 1.20 -2.99 12.58
CA LEU A 186 1.89 -3.22 13.87
C LEU A 186 1.38 -4.48 14.57
N VAL A 187 0.09 -4.78 14.47
CA VAL A 187 -0.50 -6.03 14.98
C VAL A 187 0.09 -7.24 14.25
N VAL A 188 0.25 -7.12 12.93
CA VAL A 188 0.85 -8.18 12.10
C VAL A 188 2.34 -8.38 12.44
N CYS A 189 3.09 -7.34 12.81
CA CYS A 189 4.47 -7.50 13.30
C CYS A 189 4.56 -8.46 14.49
N CYS A 190 3.66 -8.31 15.48
CA CYS A 190 3.60 -9.19 16.64
C CYS A 190 3.21 -10.63 16.25
N LEU A 191 2.24 -10.78 15.34
CA LEU A 191 1.82 -12.08 14.83
C LEU A 191 2.97 -12.85 14.16
N ILE A 192 3.75 -12.17 13.31
CA ILE A 192 4.81 -12.83 12.53
C ILE A 192 5.89 -13.40 13.43
N GLY A 193 6.33 -12.64 14.44
CA GLY A 193 7.32 -13.14 15.40
C GLY A 193 6.86 -14.42 16.10
N GLU A 194 5.58 -14.50 16.47
CA GLU A 194 4.99 -15.69 17.08
C GLU A 194 4.89 -16.86 16.10
N GLN A 195 4.30 -16.64 14.93
CA GLN A 195 4.02 -17.71 13.98
C GLN A 195 5.31 -18.30 13.38
N ILE A 196 6.30 -17.48 13.06
CA ILE A 196 7.60 -17.97 12.57
C ILE A 196 8.30 -18.81 13.65
N ARG A 197 8.27 -18.38 14.92
CA ARG A 197 8.82 -19.15 16.04
C ARG A 197 8.13 -20.50 16.18
N LEU A 198 6.80 -20.53 16.05
CA LEU A 198 6.02 -21.76 16.12
C LEU A 198 6.30 -22.70 14.95
N PHE A 199 6.34 -22.20 13.72
CA PHE A 199 6.57 -23.05 12.54
C PHE A 199 7.96 -23.67 12.56
N ASN A 200 8.96 -22.93 13.03
CA ASN A 200 10.30 -23.46 13.18
C ASN A 200 10.41 -24.51 14.32
N SER A 201 9.74 -24.29 15.45
CA SER A 201 9.79 -25.22 16.60
C SER A 201 8.89 -26.45 16.45
N LYS A 202 7.80 -26.36 15.69
CA LYS A 202 6.80 -27.44 15.47
C LYS A 202 6.78 -27.88 14.00
N ARG A 203 7.95 -28.15 13.42
CA ARG A 203 8.12 -28.39 11.98
C ARG A 203 7.26 -29.52 11.40
N GLU A 204 7.06 -30.59 12.16
CA GLU A 204 6.25 -31.74 11.71
C GLU A 204 4.74 -31.42 11.71
N ILE A 205 4.26 -30.67 12.71
CA ILE A 205 2.87 -30.16 12.72
C ILE A 205 2.69 -29.18 11.55
N TYR A 206 3.70 -28.34 11.28
CA TYR A 206 3.66 -27.43 10.16
C TYR A 206 3.50 -28.16 8.83
N LYS A 207 4.35 -29.14 8.52
CA LYS A 207 4.29 -29.90 7.27
C LYS A 207 2.97 -30.64 7.08
N ARG A 208 2.41 -31.21 8.17
CA ARG A 208 1.26 -32.10 8.08
C ARG A 208 -0.08 -31.37 8.00
N TYR A 209 -0.20 -30.21 8.66
CA TYR A 209 -1.48 -29.52 8.83
C TYR A 209 -1.44 -28.05 8.44
N ILE A 210 -0.43 -27.31 8.89
CA ILE A 210 -0.41 -25.84 8.77
C ILE A 210 -0.10 -25.40 7.34
N GLY A 211 0.97 -25.93 6.74
CA GLY A 211 1.38 -25.61 5.37
C GLY A 211 0.30 -25.95 4.34
N PRO A 212 -0.24 -27.19 4.32
CA PRO A 212 -1.29 -27.57 3.38
C PRO A 212 -2.56 -26.71 3.48
N LEU A 213 -2.99 -26.36 4.70
CA LEU A 213 -4.23 -25.60 4.91
C LEU A 213 -4.00 -24.07 4.86
N LYS A 214 -2.74 -23.64 4.99
CA LYS A 214 -2.32 -22.24 5.07
C LYS A 214 -3.13 -21.49 6.13
N VAL A 215 -3.00 -21.97 7.36
CA VAL A 215 -3.71 -21.50 8.56
C VAL A 215 -2.71 -21.01 9.61
N LEU A 216 -3.19 -20.21 10.56
CA LEU A 216 -2.39 -19.79 11.71
C LEU A 216 -2.42 -20.86 12.81
N SER A 217 -1.30 -21.03 13.51
CA SER A 217 -1.22 -21.94 14.66
C SER A 217 -1.74 -21.23 15.91
N VAL A 218 -2.75 -21.83 16.55
CA VAL A 218 -3.33 -21.36 17.81
C VAL A 218 -2.70 -22.10 18.97
N GLU A 219 -2.03 -21.40 19.88
CA GLU A 219 -1.53 -21.97 21.13
C GLU A 219 -2.63 -21.93 22.22
N SER A 220 -2.64 -22.92 23.11
CA SER A 220 -3.70 -23.08 24.12
C SER A 220 -3.21 -23.38 25.54
N GLN A 221 -1.89 -23.30 25.76
CA GLN A 221 -1.22 -23.61 27.04
C GLN A 221 -0.61 -22.34 27.67
N PHE A 222 0.71 -22.16 27.54
CA PHE A 222 1.46 -21.10 28.24
C PHE A 222 1.34 -19.72 27.60
N SER A 223 0.95 -19.67 26.33
CA SER A 223 0.71 -18.46 25.54
C SER A 223 -0.49 -18.80 24.66
N LEU A 224 -1.48 -17.92 24.61
CA LEU A 224 -2.78 -18.23 24.04
C LEU A 224 -2.96 -17.53 22.69
N GLY A 225 -3.60 -18.24 21.78
CA GLY A 225 -3.95 -17.71 20.46
C GLY A 225 -2.80 -17.74 19.46
N ILE A 226 -3.05 -17.11 18.32
CA ILE A 226 -2.11 -16.94 17.21
C ILE A 226 -1.02 -15.89 17.52
N THR A 227 -1.27 -14.99 18.46
CA THR A 227 -0.34 -13.93 18.88
C THR A 227 0.31 -14.20 20.25
N GLY A 228 0.07 -15.37 20.85
CA GLY A 228 0.84 -15.82 22.02
C GLY A 228 0.63 -14.99 23.30
N ILE A 229 -0.57 -14.50 23.55
CA ILE A 229 -0.86 -13.69 24.75
C ILE A 229 -0.93 -14.57 26.00
N LYS A 230 -0.16 -14.23 27.03
CA LYS A 230 -0.22 -14.91 28.34
C LYS A 230 -1.48 -14.48 29.11
N ASP A 231 -2.07 -15.40 29.88
CA ASP A 231 -3.30 -15.13 30.65
C ASP A 231 -3.17 -13.89 31.57
N PHE A 232 -2.06 -13.79 32.32
CA PHE A 232 -1.82 -12.63 33.18
C PHE A 232 -1.67 -11.32 32.38
N THR A 233 -1.14 -11.38 31.16
CA THR A 233 -1.05 -10.20 30.28
C THR A 233 -2.44 -9.78 29.82
N ALA A 234 -3.30 -10.73 29.45
CA ALA A 234 -4.67 -10.46 29.07
C ALA A 234 -5.46 -9.79 30.21
N ARG A 235 -5.35 -10.32 31.44
CA ARG A 235 -5.93 -9.69 32.64
C ARG A 235 -5.41 -8.28 32.87
N ALA A 236 -4.10 -8.07 32.70
CA ALA A 236 -3.51 -6.73 32.86
C ALA A 236 -4.05 -5.75 31.80
N ILE A 237 -4.22 -6.17 30.55
CA ILE A 237 -4.83 -5.34 29.50
C ILE A 237 -6.24 -4.92 29.92
N GLU A 238 -7.07 -5.87 30.36
CA GLU A 238 -8.45 -5.62 30.82
C GLU A 238 -8.50 -4.64 31.98
N GLN A 239 -7.64 -4.83 32.99
CA GLN A 239 -7.57 -3.95 34.15
C GLN A 239 -7.14 -2.54 33.75
N ASN A 240 -6.10 -2.42 32.91
CA ASN A 240 -5.60 -1.14 32.42
C ASN A 240 -6.63 -0.36 31.58
N LEU A 241 -7.61 -1.03 30.96
CA LEU A 241 -8.71 -0.34 30.27
C LEU A 241 -9.75 0.26 31.23
N LYS A 242 -9.81 -0.23 32.47
CA LYS A 242 -10.82 0.17 33.46
C LYS A 242 -10.27 1.15 34.47
N ASP A 243 -9.00 1.00 34.84
CA ASP A 243 -8.32 1.84 35.81
C ASP A 243 -7.84 3.16 35.19
N SER A 244 -8.55 4.26 35.46
CA SER A 244 -8.18 5.59 34.97
C SER A 244 -6.89 6.15 35.56
N SER A 245 -6.41 5.58 36.67
CA SER A 245 -5.12 5.96 37.28
C SER A 245 -3.93 5.23 36.67
N SER A 246 -4.17 4.16 35.90
CA SER A 246 -3.13 3.39 35.25
C SER A 246 -2.38 4.24 34.22
N ILE A 247 -1.04 4.16 34.27
CA ILE A 247 -0.16 4.77 33.25
C ILE A 247 -0.42 4.20 31.84
N TYR A 248 -1.09 3.05 31.75
CA TYR A 248 -1.51 2.39 30.52
C TYR A 248 -2.94 2.76 30.08
N TYR A 249 -3.70 3.50 30.89
CA TYR A 249 -5.11 3.79 30.60
C TYR A 249 -5.31 4.50 29.27
N LEU A 250 -6.16 3.96 28.39
CA LEU A 250 -6.39 4.50 27.05
C LEU A 250 -7.48 5.57 26.99
N GLY A 251 -8.31 5.70 28.02
CA GLY A 251 -9.42 6.64 28.04
C GLY A 251 -10.80 5.99 27.93
N PRO A 252 -11.88 6.77 28.16
CA PRO A 252 -13.24 6.23 28.24
C PRO A 252 -13.72 5.48 26.99
N LYS A 253 -13.29 5.91 25.79
CA LYS A 253 -13.63 5.28 24.50
C LYS A 253 -13.30 3.78 24.47
N TYR A 254 -12.22 3.37 25.13
CA TYR A 254 -11.69 1.99 25.06
C TYR A 254 -12.14 1.12 26.24
N LYS A 255 -12.76 1.73 27.28
CA LYS A 255 -13.04 1.10 28.58
C LYS A 255 -13.86 -0.19 28.48
N HIS A 256 -14.79 -0.24 27.54
CA HIS A 256 -15.79 -1.30 27.41
C HIS A 256 -15.47 -2.31 26.30
N LEU A 257 -14.31 -2.21 25.64
CA LEU A 257 -13.98 -3.05 24.48
C LEU A 257 -13.78 -4.54 24.82
N LEU A 258 -13.48 -4.85 26.08
CA LEU A 258 -13.22 -6.22 26.54
C LEU A 258 -14.22 -6.68 27.61
N ASP A 259 -15.35 -5.99 27.79
CA ASP A 259 -16.34 -6.39 28.78
C ASP A 259 -16.86 -7.81 28.52
N PHE A 260 -16.98 -8.58 29.61
CA PHE A 260 -17.44 -9.96 29.60
C PHE A 260 -18.96 -10.00 29.67
N GLN A 261 -19.55 -11.01 29.02
CA GLN A 261 -21.00 -11.23 29.03
C GLN A 261 -21.38 -12.39 29.94
N SER A 262 -20.43 -13.27 30.25
CA SER A 262 -20.64 -14.43 31.11
C SER A 262 -20.39 -14.10 32.58
N GLU A 263 -20.99 -14.93 33.44
CA GLU A 263 -20.74 -14.93 34.89
C GLU A 263 -19.34 -15.43 35.26
N ASN A 264 -18.61 -16.06 34.32
CA ASN A 264 -17.25 -16.53 34.49
C ASN A 264 -16.28 -15.88 33.48
N PRO A 265 -15.78 -14.66 33.78
CA PRO A 265 -14.84 -13.93 32.93
C PRO A 265 -13.59 -14.72 32.54
N ASP A 266 -13.11 -15.61 33.41
CA ASP A 266 -11.87 -16.36 33.16
C ASP A 266 -12.04 -17.40 32.07
N THR A 267 -13.15 -18.14 32.12
CA THR A 267 -13.51 -19.10 31.08
C THR A 267 -13.80 -18.39 29.75
N GLU A 268 -14.53 -17.28 29.77
CA GLU A 268 -14.80 -16.51 28.55
C GLU A 268 -13.52 -15.93 27.94
N ARG A 269 -12.62 -15.37 28.75
CA ARG A 269 -11.30 -14.90 28.30
C ARG A 269 -10.51 -16.01 27.62
N TYR A 270 -10.42 -17.17 28.27
CA TYR A 270 -9.72 -18.32 27.71
C TYR A 270 -10.28 -18.65 26.32
N TYR A 271 -11.60 -18.82 26.19
CA TYR A 271 -12.23 -19.14 24.91
C TYR A 271 -12.08 -18.04 23.86
N ARG A 272 -12.12 -16.75 24.23
CA ARG A 272 -11.81 -15.64 23.32
C ARG A 272 -10.40 -15.76 22.74
N LEU A 273 -9.42 -16.14 23.57
CA LEU A 273 -8.01 -16.21 23.18
C LEU A 273 -7.63 -17.51 22.46
N VAL A 274 -8.36 -18.63 22.64
CA VAL A 274 -8.06 -19.90 21.95
C VAL A 274 -9.03 -20.24 20.82
N ASN A 275 -9.91 -19.32 20.44
CA ASN A 275 -10.87 -19.56 19.36
C ASN A 275 -10.18 -19.72 18.01
N TYR A 276 -10.16 -20.93 17.47
CA TYR A 276 -9.53 -21.25 16.18
C TYR A 276 -10.37 -20.88 14.95
N ARG A 277 -11.65 -20.52 15.12
CA ARG A 277 -12.55 -20.14 14.02
C ARG A 277 -12.62 -18.63 13.83
N ASN A 278 -12.37 -17.87 14.89
CA ASN A 278 -12.45 -16.42 14.88
C ASN A 278 -11.35 -15.84 15.78
N HIS A 279 -10.34 -15.26 15.14
CA HIS A 279 -9.18 -14.68 15.83
C HIS A 279 -9.38 -13.23 16.29
N TYR A 280 -10.60 -12.68 16.20
CA TYR A 280 -10.88 -11.27 16.50
C TYR A 280 -10.33 -10.82 17.86
N TYR A 281 -10.64 -11.54 18.93
CA TYR A 281 -10.15 -11.17 20.26
C TYR A 281 -8.64 -11.32 20.39
N GLN A 282 -8.02 -12.29 19.72
CA GLN A 282 -6.57 -12.46 19.74
C GLN A 282 -5.87 -11.24 19.16
N TYR A 283 -6.38 -10.72 18.02
CA TYR A 283 -5.90 -9.46 17.45
C TYR A 283 -6.25 -8.24 18.30
N LEU A 284 -7.46 -8.19 18.88
CA LEU A 284 -7.91 -7.06 19.68
C LEU A 284 -7.04 -6.90 20.94
N TYR A 285 -6.76 -7.97 21.66
CA TYR A 285 -5.87 -7.91 22.82
C TYR A 285 -4.44 -7.50 22.41
N THR A 286 -3.91 -8.00 21.29
CA THR A 286 -2.60 -7.57 20.78
C THR A 286 -2.59 -6.06 20.46
N ALA A 287 -3.61 -5.56 19.77
CA ALA A 287 -3.72 -4.14 19.43
C ALA A 287 -3.84 -3.27 20.68
N LEU A 288 -4.69 -3.66 21.64
CA LEU A 288 -4.86 -2.93 22.90
C LEU A 288 -3.58 -2.92 23.73
N TYR A 289 -2.83 -4.02 23.77
CA TYR A 289 -1.52 -4.05 24.42
C TYR A 289 -0.57 -3.02 23.81
N LEU A 290 -0.44 -3.02 22.47
CA LEU A 290 0.43 -2.10 21.74
C LEU A 290 0.05 -0.64 22.03
N HIS A 291 -1.25 -0.33 22.02
CA HIS A 291 -1.74 1.01 22.35
C HIS A 291 -1.41 1.38 23.80
N GLN A 292 -1.66 0.48 24.76
CA GLN A 292 -1.38 0.73 26.17
C GLN A 292 0.10 1.05 26.41
N VAL A 293 0.99 0.24 25.85
CA VAL A 293 2.45 0.46 25.94
C VAL A 293 2.84 1.77 25.26
N GLN A 294 2.35 2.03 24.06
CA GLN A 294 2.64 3.30 23.39
C GLN A 294 2.17 4.51 24.23
N LYS A 295 0.97 4.44 24.83
CA LYS A 295 0.42 5.52 25.67
C LYS A 295 1.28 5.77 26.90
N GLN A 296 1.75 4.73 27.56
CA GLN A 296 2.67 4.82 28.69
C GLN A 296 3.95 5.58 28.30
N TRP A 297 4.56 5.17 27.18
CA TRP A 297 5.81 5.76 26.71
C TRP A 297 5.64 7.22 26.26
N LYS A 298 4.55 7.53 25.56
CA LYS A 298 4.18 8.90 25.17
C LYS A 298 3.97 9.80 26.40
N ARG A 299 3.28 9.31 27.44
CA ARG A 299 3.11 10.03 28.72
C ARG A 299 4.42 10.30 29.45
N ALA A 300 5.39 9.40 29.30
CA ALA A 300 6.74 9.56 29.84
C ALA A 300 7.67 10.40 28.95
N ASN A 301 7.15 11.06 27.90
CA ASN A 301 7.92 11.87 26.96
C ASN A 301 8.96 11.11 26.11
N TYR A 302 8.75 9.80 25.92
CA TYR A 302 9.58 8.94 25.09
C TYR A 302 8.72 8.28 24.00
N ASP A 303 8.19 9.07 23.06
CA ASP A 303 7.27 8.54 22.05
C ASP A 303 7.92 7.46 21.16
N ILE A 304 7.36 6.24 21.22
CA ILE A 304 7.80 5.07 20.44
C ILE A 304 6.83 4.71 19.32
N SER A 305 5.87 5.58 18.97
CA SER A 305 4.89 5.32 17.92
C SER A 305 5.54 4.93 16.59
N ASN A 306 6.72 5.48 16.29
CA ASN A 306 7.49 5.19 15.07
C ASN A 306 8.60 4.14 15.24
N ARG A 307 8.60 3.42 16.35
CA ARG A 307 9.61 2.41 16.71
C ARG A 307 8.97 1.02 16.76
N PRO A 308 8.55 0.44 15.62
CA PRO A 308 7.86 -0.86 15.58
C PRO A 308 8.67 -1.96 16.26
N GLU A 309 10.00 -1.92 16.16
CA GLU A 309 10.89 -2.88 16.78
C GLU A 309 10.83 -2.83 18.31
N ILE A 310 10.68 -1.63 18.89
CA ILE A 310 10.55 -1.46 20.35
C ILE A 310 9.18 -1.89 20.81
N LEU A 311 8.11 -1.50 20.11
CA LEU A 311 6.75 -1.93 20.40
C LEU A 311 6.62 -3.46 20.40
N VAL A 312 7.21 -4.10 19.39
CA VAL A 312 7.21 -5.57 19.23
C VAL A 312 8.11 -6.26 20.26
N THR A 313 9.24 -5.66 20.63
CA THR A 313 10.05 -6.13 21.76
C THR A 313 9.23 -6.10 23.05
N LEU A 314 8.59 -4.96 23.37
CA LEU A 314 7.79 -4.79 24.58
C LEU A 314 6.57 -5.71 24.61
N TYR A 315 5.97 -6.00 23.46
CA TYR A 315 4.95 -7.04 23.33
C TYR A 315 5.48 -8.41 23.76
N ASN A 316 6.67 -8.79 23.29
CA ASN A 316 7.24 -10.09 23.60
C ASN A 316 7.67 -10.24 25.07
N VAL A 317 8.22 -9.17 25.68
CA VAL A 317 8.72 -9.23 27.07
C VAL A 317 7.64 -8.93 28.12
N GLY A 318 6.58 -8.21 27.77
CA GLY A 318 5.45 -7.89 28.66
C GLY A 318 5.60 -6.57 29.44
N PHE A 319 4.51 -6.12 30.06
CA PHE A 319 4.41 -4.82 30.74
C PHE A 319 5.47 -4.58 31.82
N ALA A 320 5.89 -5.63 32.55
CA ALA A 320 6.87 -5.53 33.63
C ALA A 320 8.24 -4.99 33.15
N PHE A 321 8.55 -5.16 31.86
CA PHE A 321 9.78 -4.68 31.24
C PHE A 321 9.59 -3.39 30.45
N SER A 322 8.36 -2.86 30.38
CA SER A 322 8.06 -1.58 29.75
C SER A 322 8.45 -0.42 30.66
N LYS A 323 9.72 -0.01 30.54
CA LYS A 323 10.33 1.08 31.28
C LYS A 323 10.74 2.19 30.31
N PRO A 324 9.94 3.26 30.18
CA PRO A 324 10.24 4.36 29.27
C PRO A 324 11.63 4.97 29.52
N LYS A 325 12.42 5.12 28.45
CA LYS A 325 13.77 5.68 28.51
C LYS A 325 14.15 6.34 27.17
N PRO A 326 15.12 7.28 27.13
CA PRO A 326 15.49 7.99 25.90
C PRO A 326 15.99 7.06 24.78
N ASN A 327 16.75 6.03 25.16
CA ASN A 327 17.40 5.12 24.22
C ASN A 327 16.90 3.69 24.47
N PRO A 328 15.67 3.34 24.06
CA PRO A 328 15.19 1.97 24.13
C PRO A 328 15.97 1.06 23.19
N GLU A 329 16.19 -0.17 23.63
CA GLU A 329 16.93 -1.19 22.88
C GLU A 329 15.96 -2.21 22.30
N VAL A 330 16.25 -2.64 21.07
CA VAL A 330 15.52 -3.72 20.41
C VAL A 330 15.97 -5.08 20.96
N GLY A 331 15.02 -5.98 21.18
CA GLY A 331 15.29 -7.30 21.74
C GLY A 331 14.07 -8.22 21.75
N GLY A 332 13.93 -8.97 22.85
CA GLY A 332 12.93 -10.03 23.01
C GLY A 332 13.56 -11.43 22.87
N SER A 333 12.70 -12.44 22.86
CA SER A 333 13.09 -13.83 22.71
C SER A 333 13.86 -14.05 21.41
N HIS A 334 14.89 -14.90 21.46
CA HIS A 334 15.61 -15.32 20.28
C HIS A 334 14.78 -16.31 19.45
N ILE A 335 14.77 -16.11 18.13
CA ILE A 335 14.15 -16.99 17.17
C ILE A 335 15.25 -17.48 16.24
N ASN A 336 15.50 -18.79 16.27
CA ASN A 336 16.42 -19.42 15.33
C ASN A 336 15.63 -19.78 14.06
N ILE A 337 16.05 -19.26 12.91
CA ILE A 337 15.45 -19.56 11.61
C ILE A 337 16.57 -20.12 10.74
N HIS A 338 16.53 -21.42 10.48
CA HIS A 338 17.53 -22.12 9.66
C HIS A 338 18.99 -21.82 10.05
N GLY A 339 19.29 -21.74 11.34
CA GLY A 339 20.64 -21.52 11.86
C GLY A 339 21.01 -20.04 12.07
N LYS A 340 20.18 -19.09 11.61
CA LYS A 340 20.37 -17.66 11.90
C LYS A 340 19.48 -17.22 13.06
N ILE A 341 20.09 -16.55 14.03
CA ILE A 341 19.40 -16.06 15.22
C ILE A 341 18.89 -14.63 14.96
N TYR A 342 17.62 -14.41 15.28
CA TYR A 342 16.97 -13.11 15.26
C TYR A 342 16.38 -12.80 16.63
N THR A 343 16.19 -11.52 16.94
CA THR A 343 15.34 -11.11 18.06
C THR A 343 13.92 -10.86 17.59
N PHE A 344 12.95 -11.04 18.47
CA PHE A 344 11.54 -10.81 18.18
C PHE A 344 11.27 -9.39 17.61
N GLY A 345 11.89 -8.37 18.22
CA GLY A 345 11.81 -6.98 17.75
C GLY A 345 12.42 -6.78 16.36
N ALA A 346 13.54 -7.43 16.05
CA ALA A 346 14.18 -7.32 14.73
C ALA A 346 13.31 -7.91 13.61
N ILE A 347 12.65 -9.06 13.84
CA ILE A 347 11.70 -9.62 12.87
C ILE A 347 10.52 -8.66 12.65
N GLY A 348 10.02 -8.05 13.74
CA GLY A 348 8.98 -7.02 13.65
C GLY A 348 9.39 -5.83 12.79
N PHE A 349 10.62 -5.34 12.96
CA PHE A 349 11.20 -4.27 12.14
C PHE A 349 11.33 -4.65 10.68
N ASP A 350 11.95 -5.81 10.41
CA ASP A 350 12.17 -6.34 9.06
C ASP A 350 10.85 -6.41 8.31
N PHE A 351 9.82 -7.03 8.92
CA PHE A 351 8.51 -7.08 8.31
C PHE A 351 7.92 -5.68 8.13
N TYR A 352 7.96 -4.83 9.15
CA TYR A 352 7.32 -3.52 9.08
C TYR A 352 7.85 -2.73 7.88
N TYR A 353 9.17 -2.69 7.65
CA TYR A 353 9.77 -1.87 6.60
C TYR A 353 10.14 -2.60 5.29
N SER A 354 9.92 -3.91 5.17
CA SER A 354 10.24 -4.63 3.91
C SER A 354 9.31 -4.32 2.74
N GLY A 355 8.17 -3.70 2.99
CA GLY A 355 7.10 -3.53 1.99
C GLY A 355 6.26 -4.80 1.77
N GLU A 356 6.61 -5.94 2.39
CA GLU A 356 5.77 -7.14 2.32
C GLU A 356 4.39 -6.87 2.91
N LEU A 357 3.36 -7.38 2.22
CA LEU A 357 1.94 -7.18 2.56
C LEU A 357 1.51 -5.70 2.67
N ALA A 358 2.24 -4.76 2.08
CA ALA A 358 1.89 -3.32 2.16
C ALA A 358 0.58 -2.98 1.43
N GLN A 359 0.15 -3.80 0.46
CA GLN A 359 -1.16 -3.65 -0.18
C GLN A 359 -2.30 -3.99 0.79
N GLU A 360 -2.13 -5.06 1.58
CA GLU A 360 -3.13 -5.50 2.56
C GLU A 360 -3.07 -4.70 3.86
N PHE A 361 -1.87 -4.35 4.33
CA PHE A 361 -1.60 -3.61 5.55
C PHE A 361 -0.64 -2.45 5.26
N PRO A 362 -1.18 -1.33 4.74
CA PRO A 362 -0.39 -0.17 4.35
C PRO A 362 0.12 0.61 5.56
N PHE A 363 1.05 1.53 5.30
CA PHE A 363 1.63 2.42 6.29
C PHE A 363 0.70 3.58 6.63
N TYR A 364 0.42 3.80 7.90
CA TYR A 364 -0.35 4.93 8.37
C TYR A 364 0.55 6.07 8.83
N LEU A 365 0.20 7.31 8.43
CA LEU A 365 0.85 8.51 8.94
C LEU A 365 0.69 8.61 10.47
N ARG A 366 -0.52 8.32 10.96
CA ARG A 366 -0.84 8.23 12.38
C ARG A 366 -1.12 6.78 12.74
N LYS A 367 -0.24 6.20 13.55
CA LYS A 367 -0.26 4.76 13.89
C LYS A 367 -1.13 4.43 15.09
N PHE A 368 -1.45 5.45 15.90
CA PHE A 368 -2.26 5.35 17.10
C PHE A 368 -3.27 6.50 17.15
N GLU A 369 -4.53 6.19 17.40
CA GLU A 369 -5.57 7.20 17.72
C GLU A 369 -5.43 7.64 19.19
N ASP A 370 -5.66 8.92 19.49
CA ASP A 370 -5.56 9.42 20.88
C ASP A 370 -6.86 9.34 21.68
#